data_AF-A0A2S8V0Z8-F1
#
_entry.id   AF-A0A2S8V0Z8-F1
#
_cell.length_a   1.000
_cell.length_b   1.000
_cell.length_c   1.000
_cell.angle_alpha   90.00
_cell.angle_beta   90.00
_cell.angle_gamma   90.00
#
_symmetry.space_group_name_H-M   'P 1'
#
loop_
_entity.id
_entity.type
_entity.pdbx_description
1 polymer ?
#
loop_
_entity_poly.entity_id
_entity_poly.type
_entity_poly.pdbx_seq_one_letter_code
_entity_poly.pdbx_strand_id
1 'polypeptide(L)' 'MLTAHDLKDRHRAVVNAVASQRLEGLEPDSRTIADLQRAADGTLSVLEVINTLHARVAAGEFRSPSATK' A
#
# COMPACT_ATOMS: atom_id res chain seq x y z
N MET A 1 -18.30 2.93 -13.99
CA MET A 1 -18.17 4.16 -13.17
C MET A 1 -18.28 3.74 -11.72
N LEU A 2 -17.32 4.12 -10.86
CA LEU A 2 -17.43 3.88 -9.42
C LEU A 2 -18.40 4.90 -8.82
N THR A 3 -19.27 4.45 -7.93
CA THR A 3 -20.15 5.34 -7.19
C THR A 3 -19.40 5.95 -6.00
N ALA A 4 -19.94 7.04 -5.44
CA ALA A 4 -19.42 7.60 -4.19
C ALA A 4 -19.46 6.59 -3.03
N HIS A 5 -20.42 5.66 -3.05
CA HIS A 5 -20.50 4.56 -2.08
C HIS A 5 -19.34 3.58 -2.25
N ASP A 6 -19.05 3.17 -3.48
CA ASP A 6 -17.93 2.26 -3.79
C ASP A 6 -16.58 2.86 -3.36
N LEU A 7 -16.38 4.16 -3.62
CA LEU A 7 -15.16 4.86 -3.20
C LEU A 7 -15.04 4.89 -1.67
N LYS A 8 -16.12 5.24 -0.96
CA LYS A 8 -16.15 5.24 0.51
C LYS A 8 -15.81 3.87 1.08
N ASP A 9 -16.35 2.81 0.50
CA ASP A 9 -16.12 1.44 0.94
C ASP A 9 -14.67 1.00 0.70
N ARG A 10 -14.08 1.40 -0.43
CA ARG A 10 -12.66 1.17 -0.71
C ARG A 10 -11.74 1.92 0.25
N HIS A 11 -12.02 3.19 0.55
CA HIS A 11 -11.25 3.93 1.54
C HIS A 11 -11.29 3.26 2.91
N ARG A 12 -12.49 2.83 3.34
CA ARG A 12 -12.65 2.08 4.59
C ARG A 12 -11.82 0.80 4.59
N ALA A 13 -11.79 0.06 3.48
CA ALA A 13 -10.99 -1.16 3.35
C ALA A 13 -9.48 -0.87 3.50
N VAL A 14 -8.97 0.19 2.86
CA VAL A 14 -7.54 0.58 2.97
C VAL A 14 -7.19 0.98 4.41
N VAL A 15 -8.01 1.82 5.05
CA VAL A 15 -7.80 2.23 6.45
C VAL A 15 -7.77 1.01 7.38
N ASN A 16 -8.73 0.09 7.23
CA ASN A 16 -8.80 -1.11 8.05
C ASN A 16 -7.60 -2.04 7.82
N ALA A 17 -7.16 -2.20 6.57
CA ALA A 17 -6.00 -3.04 6.25
C ALA A 17 -4.72 -2.48 6.88
N VAL A 18 -4.47 -1.17 6.79
CA VAL A 18 -3.31 -0.52 7.41
C VAL A 18 -3.39 -0.61 8.95
N ALA A 19 -4.55 -0.35 9.53
CA ALA A 19 -4.75 -0.46 10.97
C ALA A 19 -4.49 -1.89 11.47
N SER A 20 -4.93 -2.92 10.72
CA SER A 20 -4.68 -4.32 11.06
C SER A 20 -3.19 -4.63 11.11
N GLN A 21 -2.37 -4.11 10.19
CA GLN A 21 -0.92 -4.32 10.23
C GLN A 21 -0.28 -3.65 11.46
N ARG A 22 -0.72 -2.43 11.77
CA ARG A 22 -0.22 -1.67 12.94
C ARG A 22 -0.57 -2.31 14.27
N LEU A 23 -1.73 -2.96 14.37
CA LEU A 23 -2.12 -3.74 15.54
C LEU A 23 -1.17 -4.92 15.79
N GLU A 24 -0.58 -5.47 14.74
CA GLU A 24 0.47 -6.51 14.82
C GLU A 24 1.89 -5.94 15.03
N GLY A 25 2.01 -4.63 15.27
CA GLY A 25 3.29 -3.94 15.43
C GLY A 25 4.08 -3.74 14.14
N LEU A 26 3.45 -3.93 12.97
CA LEU A 26 4.05 -3.69 11.66
C LEU A 26 3.71 -2.28 11.18
N GLU A 27 4.71 -1.55 10.69
CA GLU A 27 4.47 -0.30 9.96
C GLU A 27 4.65 -0.55 8.46
N PRO A 28 3.57 -0.56 7.66
CA PRO A 28 3.67 -0.68 6.22
C PRO A 28 4.42 0.51 5.61
N ASP A 29 5.13 0.26 4.51
CA ASP A 29 5.83 1.31 3.78
C ASP A 29 4.88 2.43 3.32
N SER A 30 5.27 3.68 3.59
CA SER A 30 4.44 4.86 3.39
C SER A 30 4.06 5.09 1.92
N ARG A 31 4.96 4.75 0.98
CA ARG A 31 4.66 4.79 -0.45
C ARG A 31 3.57 3.78 -0.83
N THR A 32 3.64 2.57 -0.27
CA THR A 32 2.65 1.52 -0.51
C THR A 32 1.27 1.95 0.02
N ILE A 33 1.22 2.60 1.18
CA ILE A 33 -0.04 3.18 1.71
C ILE A 33 -0.59 4.25 0.76
N ALA A 34 0.26 5.12 0.22
CA ALA A 34 -0.17 6.16 -0.73
C ALA A 34 -0.72 5.57 -2.04
N ASP A 35 -0.11 4.51 -2.56
CA ASP A 35 -0.60 3.84 -3.77
C ASP A 35 -1.92 3.09 -3.52
N LEU A 36 -2.10 2.48 -2.34
CA LEU A 36 -3.38 1.89 -1.94
C LEU A 36 -4.48 2.95 -1.81
N GLN A 37 -4.15 4.14 -1.28
CA GLN A 37 -5.08 5.27 -1.20
C GLN A 37 -5.51 5.72 -2.60
N ARG A 38 -4.56 5.85 -3.54
CA ARG A 38 -4.85 6.14 -4.96
C ARG A 38 -5.72 5.07 -5.62
N ALA A 39 -5.56 3.81 -5.20
CA ALA A 39 -6.41 2.72 -5.67
C ALA A 39 -7.83 2.79 -5.10
N ALA A 40 -7.99 3.27 -3.87
CA ALA A 40 -9.29 3.58 -3.30
C ALA A 40 -9.97 4.76 -4.01
N ASP A 41 -9.21 5.78 -4.41
CA ASP A 41 -9.66 6.91 -5.22
C ASP A 41 -10.02 6.51 -6.67
N GLY A 42 -9.68 5.29 -7.09
CA GLY A 42 -9.93 4.79 -8.45
C GLY A 42 -8.95 5.32 -9.51
N THR A 43 -7.89 6.02 -9.08
CA THR A 43 -6.84 6.56 -9.97
C THR A 43 -5.75 5.54 -10.31
N LEU A 44 -5.76 4.40 -9.63
CA LEU A 44 -4.82 3.30 -9.79
C LEU A 44 -5.54 1.98 -9.50
N SER A 45 -5.12 0.88 -10.12
CA SER A 45 -5.65 -0.46 -9.82
C SER A 45 -4.79 -1.17 -8.79
N VAL A 46 -5.37 -2.07 -7.99
CA VAL A 46 -4.60 -2.87 -7.01
C VAL A 46 -3.47 -3.65 -7.69
N LEU A 47 -3.66 -4.10 -8.94
CA LEU A 47 -2.62 -4.77 -9.72
C LEU A 47 -1.42 -3.84 -9.99
N GLU A 48 -1.66 -2.57 -10.31
CA GLU A 48 -0.60 -1.58 -10.48
C GLU A 48 0.14 -1.29 -9.17
N VAL A 49 -0.55 -1.32 -8.01
CA VAL A 49 0.09 -1.20 -6.69
C VAL A 49 1.07 -2.34 -6.49
N ILE A 50 0.62 -3.58 -6.73
CA ILE A 50 1.42 -4.80 -6.57
C ILE A 50 2.64 -4.77 -7.50
N ASN A 51 2.45 -4.43 -8.77
CA ASN A 51 3.54 -4.34 -9.74
C ASN A 51 4.58 -3.28 -9.35
N THR A 52 4.12 -2.12 -8.87
CA THR A 52 5.01 -1.04 -8.38
C THR A 52 5.79 -1.50 -7.15
N LEU A 53 5.13 -2.16 -6.20
CA LEU A 53 5.78 -2.70 -5.00
C LEU A 53 6.85 -3.74 -5.38
N HIS A 54 6.53 -4.68 -6.27
CA HIS A 54 7.48 -5.69 -6.75
C HIS A 54 8.70 -5.05 -7.42
N ALA A 55 8.52 -4.02 -8.24
CA ALA A 55 9.62 -3.31 -8.88
C ALA A 55 10.55 -2.66 -7.85
N ARG A 56 9.99 -2.03 -6.80
CA ARG A 56 10.76 -1.40 -5.71
C ARG A 56 11.53 -2.43 -4.88
N VAL A 57 10.91 -3.58 -4.60
CA VAL A 57 11.58 -4.73 -3.95
C VAL A 57 12.73 -5.23 -4.80
N ALA A 58 12.53 -5.42 -6.12
CA ALA A 58 13.58 -5.85 -7.04
C ALA A 58 14.73 -4.83 -7.13
N ALA A 59 14.42 -3.54 -7.07
CA ALA A 59 15.41 -2.45 -7.01
C ALA A 59 16.18 -2.39 -5.67
N GLY A 60 15.77 -3.18 -4.68
CA GLY A 60 16.43 -3.26 -3.38
C GLY A 60 16.04 -2.16 -2.40
N GLU A 61 14.96 -1.40 -2.65
CA GLU A 61 14.53 -0.28 -1.80
C GLU A 61 14.20 -0.69 -0.35
N PHE A 62 13.91 -1.97 -0.12
CA PHE A 62 13.57 -2.52 1.20
C PHE A 62 14.73 -3.26 1.88
N ARG A 63 15.93 -3.23 1.30
CA ARG A 63 17.11 -3.84 1.93
C ARG A 63 17.62 -2.92 3.03
N SER A 64 17.69 -3.39 4.26
CA SER A 64 18.45 -2.70 5.29
C SER A 64 19.92 -2.60 4.85
N PRO A 65 20.63 -1.49 5.16
CA PRO A 65 22.07 -1.48 4.99
C PRO A 65 22.63 -2.64 5.81
N SER A 66 23.31 -3.57 5.14
CA SER A 66 23.96 -4.68 5.81
C SER A 66 24.85 -4.11 6.91
N ALA A 67 24.55 -4.45 8.17
CA ALA A 67 25.43 -4.17 9.29
C ALA A 67 26.75 -4.91 9.01
N THR A 68 27.68 -4.20 8.38
CA THR A 68 29.02 -4.69 8.13
C THR A 68 29.73 -4.60 9.47
N LYS A 69 29.89 -5.74 10.15
CA LYS A 69 30.86 -5.90 11.23
C LYS A 69 32.13 -6.51 10.66
#